data_AF-J9F6B6-F1
#
_entry.id   AF-J9F6B6-F1
#
_cell.length_a   1.000
_cell.length_b   1.000
_cell.length_c   1.000
_cell.angle_alpha   90.00
_cell.angle_beta   90.00
_cell.angle_gamma   90.00
#
_symmetry.space_group_name_H-M   'P 1'
#
loop_
_entity.id
_entity.type
_entity.pdbx_description
1 polymer ?
#
loop_
_entity_poly.entity_id
_entity_poly.type
_entity_poly.pdbx_seq_one_letter_code
_entity_poly.pdbx_strand_id
1 'polypeptide(L)' 'ELTDIQSSDSRTFCCVEFDENNLLHWTGLLVPDKEPYNKGAFKVAIDFPVEYPFKPPKITFFDEDLPPKC' A
#
# COMPACT_ATOMS: atom_id res chain seq x y z
N GLU A 1 -10.70 -9.99 4.30
CA GLU A 1 -9.30 -9.57 4.08
C GLU A 1 -9.13 -8.57 2.92
N LEU A 2 -8.90 -8.99 1.67
CA LEU A 2 -8.69 -8.07 0.52
C LEU A 2 -9.88 -7.14 0.26
N THR A 3 -11.09 -7.70 0.31
CA THR A 3 -12.33 -6.96 0.12
C THR A 3 -12.62 -6.01 1.29
N ASP A 4 -12.18 -6.33 2.50
CA ASP A 4 -12.27 -5.43 3.66
C ASP A 4 -11.37 -4.22 3.50
N ILE A 5 -10.17 -4.40 2.95
CA ILE A 5 -9.21 -3.31 2.73
C ILE A 5 -9.74 -2.37 1.63
N GLN A 6 -10.27 -2.91 0.53
CA GLN A 6 -10.88 -2.11 -0.53
C GLN A 6 -12.19 -1.43 -0.09
N SER A 7 -12.95 -2.05 0.81
CA SER A 7 -14.17 -1.48 1.37
C SER A 7 -13.89 -0.53 2.54
N SER A 8 -12.67 -0.53 3.07
CA SER A 8 -12.29 0.42 4.10
C SER A 8 -12.06 1.78 3.45
N ASP A 9 -12.96 2.72 3.74
CA ASP A 9 -12.89 4.15 3.40
C ASP A 9 -11.72 4.87 4.13
N SER A 10 -10.61 4.16 4.31
CA SER A 10 -9.40 4.63 4.96
C SER A 10 -8.73 5.62 4.01
N ARG A 11 -9.03 6.91 4.18
CA ARG A 11 -8.39 8.03 3.44
C ARG A 11 -6.86 7.98 3.49
N THR A 12 -6.32 7.25 4.46
CA THR A 12 -4.90 7.06 4.70
C THR A 12 -4.23 6.04 3.79
N PHE A 13 -4.97 5.05 3.27
CA PHE A 13 -4.45 4.02 2.37
C PHE A 13 -5.43 3.84 1.22
N CYS A 14 -5.05 4.33 0.04
CA CYS A 14 -5.93 4.41 -1.12
C CYS A 14 -5.23 3.82 -2.35
N CYS A 15 -6.00 3.48 -3.38
CA CYS A 15 -5.48 3.00 -4.67
C CYS A 15 -4.61 1.74 -4.50
N VAL A 16 -5.19 0.72 -3.86
CA VAL A 16 -4.55 -0.61 -3.74
C VAL A 16 -4.74 -1.36 -5.05
N GLU A 17 -3.64 -1.54 -5.77
CA GLU A 17 -3.56 -2.33 -6.98
C GLU A 17 -2.87 -3.66 -6.66
N PHE A 18 -3.50 -4.76 -7.06
CA PHE A 18 -2.89 -6.08 -7.01
C PHE A 18 -2.44 -6.46 -8.41
N ASP A 19 -1.29 -7.13 -8.52
CA ASP A 19 -0.87 -7.67 -9.79
C ASP A 19 -1.70 -8.93 -10.10
N GLU A 20 -2.44 -8.93 -11.20
CA GLU A 20 -3.29 -10.07 -11.59
C GLU A 20 -2.47 -11.36 -11.83
N ASN A 21 -1.17 -11.24 -12.13
CA ASN A 21 -0.25 -12.36 -12.29
C ASN A 21 0.44 -12.75 -10.97
N ASN A 22 0.38 -11.89 -9.95
CA ASN A 22 0.98 -12.14 -8.64
C ASN A 22 0.09 -11.62 -7.49
N LEU A 23 -0.92 -12.41 -7.14
CA LEU A 23 -1.81 -12.16 -6.00
C LEU A 23 -1.09 -12.05 -4.64
N LEU A 24 0.19 -12.43 -4.57
CA LEU A 24 1.04 -12.30 -3.38
C LEU A 24 1.82 -10.98 -3.34
N HIS A 25 1.72 -10.14 -4.38
CA HIS A 25 2.34 -8.82 -4.42
C HIS A 25 1.27 -7.75 -4.56
N TRP A 26 1.13 -6.91 -3.54
CA TRP A 26 0.18 -5.81 -3.55
C TRP A 26 0.92 -4.50 -3.56
N THR A 27 0.41 -3.53 -4.29
CA THR A 27 0.92 -2.16 -4.33
C THR A 27 -0.18 -1.20 -3.94
N GLY A 28 0.16 -0.12 -3.27
CA GLY A 28 -0.82 0.89 -2.88
C GLY A 28 -0.19 2.25 -2.64
N LEU A 29 -1.04 3.27 -2.49
CA LEU A 29 -0.63 4.61 -2.13
C LEU A 29 -1.07 4.92 -0.69
N LEU A 30 -0.09 5.21 0.16
CA LEU A 30 -0.31 5.71 1.51
C LEU A 30 -0.36 7.24 1.46
N VAL A 31 -1.46 7.82 1.92
CA VAL A 31 -1.68 9.26 2.02
C VAL A 31 -1.90 9.62 3.48
N PRO A 32 -0.85 9.99 4.23
CA PRO A 32 -1.03 10.34 5.63
C PRO A 32 -1.93 11.57 5.78
N ASP A 33 -2.83 11.59 6.77
CA ASP A 33 -3.61 12.80 7.09
C ASP A 33 -2.89 13.72 8.10
N LYS A 34 -1.80 13.23 8.72
CA LYS A 34 -1.06 13.94 9.78
C LYS A 34 0.21 14.61 9.26
N GLU A 35 0.42 15.86 9.66
CA GLU A 35 1.69 16.57 9.46
C GLU A 35 2.85 15.82 10.15
N PRO A 36 4.08 15.82 9.60
CA PRO A 36 4.54 16.55 8.40
C PRO A 36 4.31 15.81 7.07
N TYR A 37 3.80 14.58 7.10
CA TYR A 37 3.72 13.70 5.93
C TYR A 37 2.41 13.84 5.13
N ASN A 38 1.49 14.70 5.58
CA ASN A 38 0.21 14.96 4.94
C ASN A 38 0.27 15.71 3.61
N LYS A 39 1.46 16.13 3.18
CA LYS A 39 1.69 16.79 1.90
C LYS A 39 2.12 15.84 0.79
N GLY A 40 2.47 14.59 1.13
CA GLY A 40 2.97 13.60 0.20
C GLY A 40 2.03 12.41 0.02
N ALA A 41 2.29 11.62 -1.02
CA ALA A 41 1.76 10.27 -1.16
C ALA A 41 2.95 9.32 -1.29
N PHE A 42 2.91 8.22 -0.54
CA PHE A 42 3.99 7.24 -0.50
C PHE A 42 3.52 5.97 -1.17
N LYS A 43 4.20 5.56 -2.23
CA LYS A 43 3.91 4.26 -2.83
C LYS A 43 4.48 3.17 -1.91
N VAL A 44 3.69 2.15 -1.64
CA VAL A 44 4.10 0.99 -0.83
C VAL A 44 3.83 -0.30 -1.59
N ALA A 45 4.71 -1.28 -1.41
CA ALA A 45 4.51 -2.65 -1.84
C ALA A 45 4.44 -3.58 -0.62
N ILE A 46 3.58 -4.58 -0.70
CA ILE A 46 3.41 -5.64 0.29
C ILE A 46 3.64 -6.96 -0.42
N ASP A 47 4.71 -7.65 -0.01
CA ASP A 47 5.10 -8.95 -0.54
C ASP A 47 4.76 -10.03 0.48
N PHE A 48 3.81 -10.88 0.11
CA PHE A 48 3.43 -12.06 0.87
C PHE A 48 4.34 -13.24 0.47
N PRO A 49 5.15 -13.78 1.38
CA PRO A 49 5.91 -14.99 1.08
C PRO A 49 4.97 -16.18 0.90
N VAL A 50 5.40 -17.19 0.15
CA VAL A 50 4.67 -18.46 -0.03
C VAL A 50 4.43 -19.22 1.28
N GLU A 51 5.18 -18.88 2.33
CA GLU A 51 5.07 -19.42 3.69
C GLU A 51 4.11 -18.60 4.58
N TYR A 52 3.42 -17.59 4.05
CA TYR A 52 2.37 -16.89 4.78
C TYR A 52 1.23 -17.87 5.14
N PRO A 53 0.72 -17.90 6.38
CA PRO A 53 0.89 -16.92 7.46
C PRO A 53 2.02 -17.21 8.47
N PHE A 54 2.84 -18.25 8.25
CA PHE A 54 3.95 -18.59 9.16
C PHE A 54 5.11 -17.59 9.10
N LYS A 55 5.35 -16.99 7.92
CA LYS A 55 6.26 -15.85 7.75
C LYS A 55 5.46 -14.56 7.52
N PRO A 56 5.85 -13.45 8.16
CA PRO A 56 5.16 -12.18 7.98
C PRO A 56 5.38 -11.62 6.56
N PRO A 57 4.44 -10.81 6.06
CA PRO A 57 4.61 -10.09 4.82
C PRO A 57 5.70 -9.02 4.97
N LYS A 58 6.39 -8.71 3.87
CA LYS A 58 7.36 -7.62 3.82
C LYS A 58 6.69 -6.39 3.23
N ILE A 59 6.85 -5.25 3.89
CA ILE A 59 6.34 -3.96 3.42
C ILE A 59 7.54 -3.12 2.98
N THR A 60 7.50 -2.66 1.73
CA THR A 60 8.53 -1.81 1.13
C THR A 60 7.94 -0.45 0.82
N PHE A 61 8.58 0.62 1.30
CA PHE A 61 8.23 2.00 0.94
C PHE A 61 9.08 2.43 -0.24
N PHE A 62 8.44 2.93 -1.28
CA PHE A 62 9.13 3.61 -2.37
C PHE A 62 9.20 5.10 -2.02
N ASP A 63 10.43 5.58 -1.82
CA ASP A 63 10.74 6.99 -1.52
C ASP A 63 10.70 7.88 -2.76
N GLU A 64 10.17 7.37 -3.88
CA GLU A 64 10.10 8.15 -5.11
C GLU A 64 9.08 9.25 -4.90
N ASP A 65 9.60 10.47 -4.74
CA ASP A 65 8.91 11.75 -4.60
C ASP A 65 7.83 11.86 -5.69
N LEU A 66 6.64 11.33 -5.38
CA LEU A 66 5.50 11.44 -6.28
C LEU A 66 5.17 12.94 -6.33
N PRO A 67 5.07 13.54 -7.52
CA PRO A 67 4.78 14.97 -7.62
C PRO A 67 3.52 15.31 -6.82
N PRO A 68 3.45 16.52 -6.22
CA PRO A 68 2.29 16.95 -5.44
C PRO A 68 1.05 16.76 -6.32
N LYS A 69 0.14 15.95 -5.77
CA LYS A 69 -1.05 15.38 -6.41
C LYS A 69 -1.70 16.25 -7.49
N CYS A 70 -2.17 15.58 -8.55
CA CYS A 70 -3.28 16.06 -9.38
C CYS A 70 -4.49 16.49 -8.54
#